data_AF-A0A9D1WIN7-F1
#
_entry.id   AF-A0A9D1WIN7-F1
#
_cell.length_a   1.000
_cell.length_b   1.000
_cell.length_c   1.000
_cell.angle_alpha   90.00
_cell.angle_beta   90.00
_cell.angle_gamma   90.00
#
_symmetry.space_group_name_H-M   'P 1'
#
loop_
_entity.id
_entity.type
_entity.pdbx_description
1 polymer ?
#
loop_
_entity_poly.entity_id
_entity_poly.type
_entity_poly.pdbx_seq_one_letter_code
_entity_poly.pdbx_strand_id
1 'polypeptide(L)'
;MSINIAIDGPAGAGKSTIARRIAKELSFIYVDTGAMYRAMAIHLLRMGTPMEDQAAIEANCQSAEISIAYEQGEQQVLLGGENVTALLRTEEVGNMASVSSANPVVREKLLNLQRNLAASQNVVMDGRDIGTTVLPDADVKIYLTASVHTRALRRYHELEEKGEICDLAVIEKDISDRDYRDMHR
;
A
#
# COMPACT_ATOMS: atom_id res chain seq x y z
N MET A 1 15.23 -6.36 20.34
CA MET A 1 15.15 -5.10 19.58
C MET A 1 14.90 -5.47 18.14
N SER A 2 13.82 -4.98 17.54
CA SER A 2 13.59 -5.09 16.11
C SER A 2 14.26 -3.92 15.39
N ILE A 3 14.73 -4.16 14.16
CA ILE A 3 15.25 -3.14 13.25
C ILE A 3 14.17 -2.80 12.23
N ASN A 4 13.91 -1.52 12.06
CA ASN A 4 12.83 -0.98 11.24
C ASN A 4 13.40 -0.12 10.11
N ILE A 5 13.11 -0.50 8.86
CA ILE A 5 13.46 0.27 7.66
C ILE A 5 12.19 0.80 7.01
N ALA A 6 12.06 2.13 6.93
CA ALA A 6 10.97 2.82 6.27
C ALA A 6 11.36 3.23 4.85
N ILE A 7 10.52 2.93 3.85
CA ILE A 7 10.71 3.33 2.45
C ILE A 7 9.48 4.08 1.94
N ASP A 8 9.61 5.39 1.81
CA ASP A 8 8.57 6.31 1.38
C ASP A 8 8.78 6.79 -0.06
N GLY A 9 7.74 7.37 -0.65
CA GLY A 9 7.79 7.97 -1.98
C GLY A 9 6.55 7.70 -2.84
N PRO A 10 6.45 8.35 -4.01
CA PRO A 10 5.23 8.34 -4.81
C PRO A 10 4.97 7.00 -5.52
N ALA A 11 3.77 6.83 -6.07
CA ALA A 11 3.42 5.64 -6.85
C ALA A 11 4.34 5.51 -8.07
N GLY A 12 4.75 4.29 -8.41
CA GLY A 12 5.61 4.04 -9.58
C GLY A 12 7.11 4.34 -9.39
N ALA A 13 7.53 4.88 -8.24
CA ALA A 13 8.95 5.18 -7.96
C ALA A 13 9.85 3.94 -7.81
N GLY A 14 9.28 2.72 -7.75
CA GLY A 14 10.04 1.47 -7.60
C GLY A 14 10.26 0.99 -6.16
N LYS A 15 9.60 1.62 -5.18
CA LYS A 15 9.72 1.31 -3.74
C LYS A 15 9.62 -0.17 -3.42
N SER A 16 8.52 -0.81 -3.82
CA SER A 16 8.25 -2.21 -3.53
C SER A 16 9.29 -3.15 -4.15
N THR A 17 9.93 -2.74 -5.26
CA THR A 17 11.03 -3.52 -5.86
C THR A 17 12.28 -3.47 -4.97
N ILE A 18 12.65 -2.28 -4.50
CA ILE A 18 13.80 -2.08 -3.62
C ILE A 18 13.53 -2.69 -2.24
N ALA A 19 12.34 -2.46 -1.67
CA ALA A 19 11.93 -2.97 -0.38
C ALA A 19 12.00 -4.51 -0.31
N ARG A 20 11.47 -5.21 -1.32
CA ARG A 20 11.58 -6.68 -1.41
C ARG A 20 13.02 -7.16 -1.49
N ARG A 21 13.89 -6.46 -2.22
CA ARG A 21 15.30 -6.82 -2.33
C ARG A 21 16.04 -6.63 -1.00
N ILE A 22 15.83 -5.50 -0.33
CA ILE A 22 16.42 -5.22 0.99
C ILE A 22 15.92 -6.25 2.01
N ALA A 23 14.62 -6.52 2.04
CA ALA A 23 14.04 -7.50 2.95
C ALA A 23 14.64 -8.90 2.74
N LYS A 24 14.80 -9.32 1.49
CA LYS A 24 15.44 -10.59 1.15
C LYS A 24 16.90 -10.65 1.60
N GLU A 25 17.69 -9.63 1.28
CA GLU A 25 19.12 -9.59 1.59
C GLU A 25 19.39 -9.60 3.10
N LEU A 26 18.56 -8.87 3.86
CA LEU A 26 18.69 -8.76 5.32
C LEU A 26 17.92 -9.85 6.09
N SER A 27 17.17 -10.72 5.39
CA SER A 27 16.24 -11.67 6.00
C SER A 27 15.20 -10.98 6.92
N PHE A 28 14.70 -9.81 6.50
CA PHE A 28 13.67 -9.05 7.18
C PHE A 28 12.29 -9.33 6.57
N ILE A 29 11.24 -9.01 7.32
CA ILE A 29 9.86 -9.08 6.86
C ILE A 29 9.56 -7.84 6.00
N TYR A 30 9.19 -8.07 4.75
CA TYR A 30 8.63 -7.04 3.87
C TYR A 30 7.17 -6.69 4.24
N VAL A 31 6.83 -5.41 4.33
CA VAL A 31 5.44 -4.99 4.57
C VAL A 31 5.02 -3.97 3.51
N ASP A 32 4.24 -4.44 2.54
CA ASP A 32 3.52 -3.56 1.61
C ASP A 32 2.30 -2.95 2.31
N THR A 33 2.43 -1.70 2.77
CA THR A 33 1.30 -1.01 3.43
C THR A 33 0.15 -0.72 2.45
N GLY A 34 0.46 -0.50 1.18
CA GLY A 34 -0.56 -0.30 0.14
C GLY A 34 -1.44 -1.53 -0.06
N ALA A 35 -0.87 -2.73 0.08
CA ALA A 35 -1.61 -3.98 0.08
C ALA A 35 -2.56 -4.08 1.29
N MET A 36 -2.18 -3.57 2.47
CA MET A 36 -3.06 -3.54 3.64
C MET A 36 -4.26 -2.61 3.45
N TYR A 37 -4.06 -1.41 2.88
CA TYR A 37 -5.17 -0.53 2.52
C TYR A 37 -6.10 -1.15 1.47
N ARG A 38 -5.55 -1.93 0.53
CA ARG A 38 -6.35 -2.67 -0.46
C ARG A 38 -7.13 -3.83 0.16
N ALA A 39 -6.58 -4.52 1.14
CA ALA A 39 -7.33 -5.54 1.90
C ALA A 39 -8.48 -4.91 2.70
N MET A 40 -8.26 -3.73 3.29
CA MET A 40 -9.34 -2.95 3.91
C MET A 40 -10.42 -2.58 2.88
N ALA A 41 -10.02 -2.16 1.68
CA ALA A 41 -10.97 -1.86 0.61
C ALA A 41 -11.80 -3.09 0.20
N ILE A 42 -11.18 -4.27 0.08
CA ILE A 42 -11.90 -5.53 -0.20
C ILE A 42 -12.93 -5.82 0.90
N HIS A 43 -12.57 -5.64 2.17
CA HIS A 43 -13.48 -5.79 3.30
C HIS A 43 -14.69 -4.87 3.18
N LEU A 44 -14.45 -3.58 2.94
CA LEU A 44 -15.52 -2.58 2.79
C LEU A 44 -16.45 -2.89 1.61
N LEU A 45 -15.90 -3.33 0.47
CA LEU A 45 -16.67 -3.74 -0.70
C LEU A 45 -17.54 -4.96 -0.40
N ARG A 46 -17.00 -5.98 0.29
CA ARG A 46 -17.76 -7.17 0.69
C ARG A 46 -18.90 -6.86 1.65
N MET A 47 -18.74 -5.83 2.47
CA MET A 47 -19.79 -5.30 3.36
C MET A 47 -20.84 -4.47 2.62
N GLY A 48 -20.69 -4.22 1.31
CA GLY A 48 -21.58 -3.35 0.54
C GLY A 48 -21.47 -1.88 0.95
N THR A 49 -20.32 -1.45 1.47
CA THR A 49 -20.12 -0.08 1.98
C THR A 49 -20.05 0.90 0.81
N PRO A 50 -20.93 1.92 0.74
CA PRO A 50 -20.83 2.97 -0.27
C PRO A 50 -19.54 3.80 -0.10
N MET A 51 -18.88 4.17 -1.20
CA MET A 51 -17.62 4.93 -1.15
C MET A 51 -17.83 6.35 -0.61
N GLU A 52 -19.01 6.90 -0.84
CA GLU A 52 -19.43 8.24 -0.42
C GLU A 52 -19.84 8.32 1.06
N ASP A 53 -20.10 7.18 1.71
CA ASP A 53 -20.57 7.15 3.11
C ASP A 53 -19.39 6.95 4.08
N GLN A 54 -18.81 8.06 4.53
CA GLN A 54 -17.70 8.04 5.47
C GLN A 54 -18.06 7.40 6.81
N ALA A 55 -19.29 7.58 7.30
CA ALA A 55 -19.71 6.99 8.56
C ALA A 55 -19.83 5.46 8.45
N ALA A 56 -20.32 4.95 7.31
CA ALA A 56 -20.35 3.52 7.04
C ALA A 56 -18.93 2.95 6.89
N ILE A 57 -18.01 3.67 6.25
CA ILE A 57 -16.58 3.28 6.17
C ILE A 57 -15.98 3.15 7.56
N GLU A 58 -16.17 4.14 8.44
CA GLU A 58 -15.66 4.14 9.81
C GLU A 58 -16.21 2.97 10.63
N ALA A 59 -17.52 2.72 10.53
CA ALA A 59 -18.17 1.62 11.25
C ALA A 59 -17.68 0.25 10.75
N ASN A 60 -17.64 0.05 9.43
CA ASN A 60 -17.33 -1.25 8.84
C ASN A 60 -15.84 -1.58 8.85
N CYS A 61 -14.94 -0.59 8.89
CA CYS A 61 -13.50 -0.86 8.92
C CYS A 61 -13.03 -1.54 10.21
N GLN A 62 -13.76 -1.38 11.31
CA GLN A 62 -13.34 -1.90 12.63
C GLN A 62 -13.32 -3.42 12.70
N SER A 63 -14.22 -4.07 11.95
CA SER A 63 -14.33 -5.53 11.89
C SER A 63 -13.36 -6.19 10.90
N ALA A 64 -12.54 -5.41 10.19
CA ALA A 64 -11.56 -5.96 9.26
C ALA A 64 -10.44 -6.70 10.02
N GLU A 65 -10.28 -7.99 9.72
CA GLU A 65 -9.21 -8.83 10.22
C GLU A 65 -8.16 -9.04 9.13
N ILE A 66 -7.17 -8.14 9.07
CA ILE A 66 -6.12 -8.17 8.05
C ILE A 66 -4.84 -8.73 8.68
N SER A 67 -4.28 -9.76 8.06
CA SER A 67 -2.99 -10.31 8.44
C SER A 67 -2.10 -10.58 7.22
N ILE A 68 -0.81 -10.71 7.48
CA ILE A 68 0.20 -10.97 6.45
C ILE A 68 0.83 -12.33 6.74
N ALA A 69 0.86 -13.19 5.73
CA ALA A 69 1.56 -14.46 5.74
C ALA A 69 2.64 -14.47 4.65
N TYR A 70 3.54 -15.45 4.73
CA TYR A 70 4.59 -15.65 3.74
C TYR A 70 4.52 -17.07 3.21
N GLU A 71 4.37 -17.19 1.90
CA GLU A 71 4.39 -18.48 1.21
C GLU A 71 5.42 -18.41 0.07
N GLN A 72 6.35 -19.36 0.06
CA GLN A 72 7.41 -19.47 -0.95
C GLN A 72 8.25 -18.18 -1.14
N GLY A 73 8.38 -17.37 -0.09
CA GLY A 73 9.11 -16.10 -0.11
C GLY A 73 8.31 -14.92 -0.69
N GLU A 74 7.03 -15.12 -0.99
CA GLU A 74 6.10 -14.07 -1.39
C GLU A 74 5.15 -13.69 -0.25
N GLN A 75 4.85 -12.40 -0.16
CA GLN A 75 3.88 -11.87 0.79
C GLN A 75 2.46 -12.26 0.35
N GLN A 76 1.73 -12.89 1.25
CA GLN A 76 0.30 -13.20 1.13
C GLN A 76 -0.49 -12.30 2.08
N VAL A 77 -1.58 -11.70 1.59
CA VAL A 77 -2.48 -10.89 2.41
C VAL A 77 -3.74 -11.68 2.68
N LEU A 78 -4.05 -11.84 3.96
CA LEU A 78 -5.23 -12.57 4.43
C LEU A 78 -6.27 -11.58 4.97
N LEU A 79 -7.54 -11.84 4.66
CA LEU A 79 -8.69 -11.14 5.22
C LEU A 79 -9.61 -12.17 5.87
N GLY A 80 -9.74 -12.14 7.21
CA GLY A 80 -10.50 -13.15 7.95
C GLY A 80 -9.99 -14.58 7.72
N GLY A 81 -8.68 -14.74 7.47
CA GLY A 81 -8.04 -16.02 7.14
C GLY A 81 -8.09 -16.42 5.66
N GLU A 82 -8.85 -15.71 4.81
CA GLU A 82 -8.89 -15.96 3.36
C GLU A 82 -7.77 -15.22 2.64
N ASN A 83 -7.04 -15.89 1.74
CA ASN A 83 -6.03 -15.23 0.91
C ASN A 83 -6.69 -14.37 -0.17
N VAL A 84 -6.54 -13.04 -0.05
CA VAL A 84 -7.10 -12.04 -0.96
C VAL A 84 -6.06 -11.41 -1.88
N THR A 85 -4.82 -11.92 -1.91
CA THR A 85 -3.68 -11.33 -2.63
C THR A 85 -3.97 -11.08 -4.11
N ALA A 86 -4.66 -12.01 -4.77
CA ALA A 86 -5.04 -11.90 -6.19
C ALA A 86 -6.02 -10.75 -6.47
N LEU A 87 -6.84 -10.38 -5.48
CA LEU A 87 -7.88 -9.36 -5.61
C LEU A 87 -7.36 -7.94 -5.38
N LEU A 88 -6.19 -7.79 -4.75
CA LEU A 88 -5.67 -6.47 -4.34
C LEU A 88 -5.51 -5.49 -5.51
N ARG A 89 -5.29 -6.00 -6.73
CA ARG A 89 -4.94 -5.21 -7.90
C ARG A 89 -6.12 -4.88 -8.81
N THR A 90 -7.35 -5.28 -8.47
CA THR A 90 -8.52 -4.91 -9.26
C THR A 90 -8.76 -3.40 -9.19
N GLU A 91 -9.42 -2.86 -10.22
CA GLU A 91 -9.71 -1.44 -10.33
C GLU A 91 -10.65 -0.98 -9.20
N GLU A 92 -11.72 -1.73 -8.95
CA GLU A 92 -12.70 -1.46 -7.89
C GLU A 92 -12.02 -1.36 -6.50
N VAL A 93 -11.11 -2.28 -6.20
CA VAL A 93 -10.32 -2.27 -4.95
C VAL A 93 -9.38 -1.06 -4.91
N GLY A 94 -8.79 -0.69 -6.04
CA GLY A 94 -7.97 0.52 -6.16
C GLY A 94 -8.75 1.79 -5.83
N ASN A 95 -9.98 1.91 -6.35
CA ASN A 95 -10.86 3.06 -6.14
C ASN A 95 -11.30 3.15 -4.68
N MET A 96 -11.83 2.06 -4.11
CA MET A 96 -12.22 2.02 -2.69
C MET A 96 -11.01 2.25 -1.76
N ALA A 97 -9.82 1.76 -2.09
CA ALA A 97 -8.62 2.02 -1.29
C ALA A 97 -8.21 3.50 -1.35
N SER A 98 -8.36 4.15 -2.51
CA SER A 98 -8.08 5.58 -2.64
C SER A 98 -8.99 6.44 -1.77
N VAL A 99 -10.26 6.05 -1.63
CA VAL A 99 -11.25 6.76 -0.81
C VAL A 99 -11.04 6.46 0.68
N SER A 100 -11.01 5.18 1.05
CA SER A 100 -10.90 4.75 2.46
C SER A 100 -9.55 5.11 3.11
N SER A 101 -8.45 5.19 2.34
CA SER A 101 -7.13 5.60 2.88
C SER A 101 -7.05 7.07 3.32
N ALA A 102 -8.01 7.91 2.92
CA ALA A 102 -8.13 9.28 3.40
C ALA A 102 -8.88 9.37 4.74
N ASN A 103 -9.62 8.31 5.13
CA ASN A 103 -10.40 8.31 6.36
C ASN A 103 -9.48 8.11 7.60
N PRO A 104 -9.49 9.01 8.59
CA PRO A 104 -8.62 8.92 9.77
C PRO A 104 -8.79 7.63 10.59
N VAL A 105 -10.03 7.14 10.74
CA VAL A 105 -10.33 5.93 11.53
C VAL A 105 -9.76 4.68 10.85
N VAL A 106 -9.86 4.62 9.51
CA VAL A 106 -9.24 3.55 8.71
C VAL A 106 -7.72 3.58 8.89
N ARG A 107 -7.11 4.77 8.84
CA ARG A 107 -5.67 4.95 9.02
C ARG A 107 -5.23 4.53 10.42
N GLU A 108 -5.95 4.92 11.46
CA GLU A 108 -5.66 4.53 12.84
C GLU A 108 -5.73 3.01 13.03
N LYS A 109 -6.76 2.36 12.48
CA LYS A 109 -6.88 0.90 12.52
C LYS A 109 -5.66 0.20 11.89
N LEU A 110 -5.26 0.64 10.70
CA LEU A 110 -4.12 0.06 9.98
C LEU A 110 -2.77 0.41 10.62
N LEU A 111 -2.64 1.60 11.20
CA LEU A 111 -1.46 2.04 11.94
C LEU A 111 -1.13 1.08 13.09
N ASN A 112 -2.15 0.69 13.86
CA ASN A 112 -1.97 -0.24 14.96
C ASN A 112 -1.46 -1.62 14.47
N LEU A 113 -2.01 -2.13 13.37
CA LEU A 113 -1.54 -3.38 12.77
C LEU A 113 -0.08 -3.29 12.30
N GLN A 114 0.27 -2.19 11.61
CA GLN A 114 1.63 -1.95 11.11
C GLN A 114 2.66 -1.86 12.24
N ARG A 115 2.34 -1.13 13.32
CA ARG A 115 3.24 -0.98 14.48
C ARG A 115 3.40 -2.28 15.25
N ASN A 116 2.36 -3.08 15.38
CA ASN A 116 2.43 -4.39 16.04
C ASN A 116 3.37 -5.35 15.29
N LEU A 117 3.36 -5.33 13.96
CA LEU A 117 4.31 -6.09 13.14
C LEU A 117 5.75 -5.62 13.37
N ALA A 118 5.99 -4.30 13.33
CA ALA A 118 7.32 -3.71 13.54
C ALA A 118 7.87 -3.91 14.97
N ALA A 119 7.00 -4.06 15.97
CA ALA A 119 7.42 -4.27 17.36
C ALA A 119 7.97 -5.69 17.62
N SER A 120 7.56 -6.67 16.82
CA SER A 120 7.87 -8.09 17.05
C SER A 120 8.91 -8.66 16.09
N GLN A 121 9.21 -7.97 14.98
CA GLN A 121 10.01 -8.49 13.87
C GLN A 121 10.88 -7.39 13.26
N ASN A 122 12.00 -7.77 12.63
CA ASN A 122 12.75 -6.85 11.78
C ASN A 122 11.97 -6.64 10.48
N VAL A 123 11.66 -5.39 10.14
CA VAL A 123 10.76 -5.07 9.01
C VAL A 123 11.38 -4.09 8.02
N VAL A 124 11.04 -4.28 6.74
CA VAL A 124 11.17 -3.29 5.67
C VAL A 124 9.76 -2.92 5.22
N MET A 125 9.31 -1.71 5.55
CA MET A 125 7.95 -1.27 5.29
C MET A 125 7.96 -0.18 4.21
N ASP A 126 7.22 -0.39 3.12
CA ASP A 126 7.09 0.60 2.05
C ASP A 126 5.70 1.23 2.00
N GLY A 127 5.66 2.54 1.77
CA GLY A 127 4.42 3.32 1.81
C GLY A 127 4.59 4.77 1.38
N ARG A 128 3.84 5.68 2.01
CA ARG A 128 3.87 7.13 1.73
C ARG A 128 4.39 7.96 2.88
N ASP A 129 4.07 7.54 4.09
CA ASP A 129 4.26 8.23 5.36
C ASP A 129 4.78 7.28 6.45
N ILE A 130 5.54 6.26 6.05
CA ILE A 130 6.09 5.25 6.95
C ILE A 130 7.08 5.90 7.91
N GLY A 131 8.08 6.60 7.40
CA GLY A 131 9.13 7.21 8.22
C GLY A 131 8.69 8.46 9.00
N THR A 132 7.52 9.02 8.67
CA THR A 132 6.98 10.24 9.30
C THR A 132 5.86 9.95 10.30
N THR A 133 5.02 8.95 10.02
CA THR A 133 3.77 8.71 10.78
C THR A 133 3.73 7.31 11.37
N VAL A 134 4.02 6.28 10.57
CA VAL A 134 3.90 4.88 11.02
C VAL A 134 5.02 4.50 11.98
N LEU A 135 6.25 4.72 11.54
CA LEU A 135 7.52 4.40 12.20
C LEU A 135 8.38 5.68 12.29
N PRO A 136 7.97 6.69 13.08
CA PRO A 136 8.73 7.93 13.24
C PRO A 136 10.11 7.70 13.86
N ASP A 137 10.33 6.56 14.51
CA ASP A 137 11.61 6.18 15.11
C ASP A 137 12.29 5.03 14.35
N ALA A 138 11.97 4.82 13.07
CA ALA A 138 12.64 3.81 12.24
C ALA A 138 14.16 4.05 12.21
N ASP A 139 14.94 2.97 12.34
CA ASP A 139 16.40 2.99 12.32
C ASP A 139 16.96 3.53 11.00
N VAL A 140 16.27 3.26 9.89
CA VAL A 140 16.61 3.75 8.56
C VAL A 140 15.36 4.28 7.88
N LYS A 141 15.45 5.49 7.29
CA LYS A 141 14.38 6.12 6.51
C LYS A 141 14.89 6.47 5.13
N ILE A 142 14.22 5.96 4.10
CA ILE A 142 14.56 6.19 2.69
C ILE A 142 13.35 6.83 2.02
N TYR A 143 13.58 7.93 1.30
CA TYR A 143 12.57 8.50 0.40
C TYR A 143 13.01 8.30 -1.05
N LEU A 144 12.29 7.44 -1.78
CA LEU A 144 12.59 7.10 -3.17
C LEU A 144 11.71 7.91 -4.11
N THR A 145 12.32 8.68 -5.02
CA THR A 145 11.60 9.52 -5.98
C THR A 145 12.08 9.31 -7.41
N ALA A 146 11.24 9.71 -8.37
CA ALA A 146 11.52 9.77 -9.80
C ALA A 146 10.57 10.78 -10.45
N SER A 147 10.92 11.31 -11.62
CA SER A 147 10.04 12.23 -12.35
C SER A 147 8.67 11.58 -12.66
N VAL A 148 7.60 12.38 -12.78
CA VAL A 148 6.27 11.90 -13.20
C VAL A 148 6.38 11.14 -14.51
N HIS A 149 7.07 11.71 -15.50
CA HIS A 149 7.31 11.11 -16.81
C HIS A 149 7.97 9.73 -16.70
N THR A 150 9.05 9.58 -15.91
CA THR A 150 9.72 8.28 -15.73
C THR A 150 8.79 7.22 -15.13
N ARG A 151 7.95 7.62 -14.16
CA ARG A 151 7.01 6.71 -13.51
C ARG A 151 5.85 6.33 -14.43
N ALA A 152 5.40 7.27 -15.25
CA ALA A 152 4.39 7.04 -16.28
C ALA A 152 4.89 6.12 -17.39
N LEU A 153 6.12 6.33 -17.87
CA LEU A 153 6.74 5.49 -18.89
C LEU A 153 6.88 4.04 -18.41
N ARG A 154 7.31 3.85 -17.15
CA ARG A 154 7.33 2.51 -16.53
C ARG A 154 5.94 1.87 -16.54
N ARG A 155 4.91 2.62 -16.12
CA ARG A 155 3.54 2.10 -16.07
C ARG A 155 2.99 1.80 -17.45
N TYR A 156 3.31 2.62 -18.44
CA TYR A 156 2.97 2.42 -19.84
C TYR A 156 3.52 1.09 -20.35
N HIS A 157 4.81 0.83 -20.17
CA HIS A 157 5.41 -0.45 -20.56
C HIS A 157 4.81 -1.65 -19.81
N GLU A 158 4.49 -1.52 -18.50
CA GLU A 158 3.82 -2.58 -17.74
C GLU A 158 2.41 -2.94 -18.27
N LEU A 159 1.72 -1.99 -18.91
CA LEU A 159 0.40 -2.19 -19.52
C LEU A 159 0.53 -2.72 -20.95
N GLU A 160 1.50 -2.18 -21.71
CA GLU A 160 1.84 -2.65 -23.06
C GLU A 160 2.25 -4.13 -23.05
N GLU A 161 3.07 -4.56 -22.08
CA GLU A 161 3.47 -5.96 -21.88
C GLU A 161 2.29 -6.90 -21.60
N LYS A 162 1.16 -6.37 -21.11
CA LYS A 162 -0.08 -7.12 -20.88
C LYS A 162 -1.04 -7.09 -22.07
N GLY A 163 -0.68 -6.38 -23.12
CA GLY A 163 -1.56 -6.16 -24.28
C GLY A 163 -2.69 -5.16 -24.02
N GLU A 164 -2.58 -4.34 -22.98
CA GLU A 164 -3.57 -3.29 -22.68
C GLU A 164 -3.27 -2.04 -23.52
N ILE A 165 -4.29 -1.51 -24.21
CA ILE A 165 -4.17 -0.25 -24.95
C ILE A 165 -4.22 0.90 -23.94
N CYS A 166 -3.16 1.69 -23.89
CA CYS A 166 -3.05 2.82 -22.97
C CYS A 166 -2.39 4.04 -23.63
N ASP A 167 -2.65 5.22 -23.07
CA ASP A 167 -2.09 6.50 -23.51
C ASP A 167 -1.16 7.04 -22.43
N LEU A 168 0.11 7.30 -22.79
CA LEU A 168 1.12 7.83 -21.87
C LEU A 168 0.68 9.17 -21.25
N ALA A 169 0.03 10.06 -22.00
CA ALA A 169 -0.41 11.36 -21.50
C ALA A 169 -1.52 11.21 -20.45
N VAL A 170 -2.42 10.24 -20.62
CA VAL A 170 -3.45 9.90 -19.63
C VAL A 170 -2.81 9.35 -18.36
N ILE A 171 -1.86 8.41 -18.50
CA ILE A 171 -1.14 7.84 -17.37
C ILE A 171 -0.35 8.92 -16.60
N GLU A 172 0.34 9.82 -17.30
CA GLU A 172 1.07 10.92 -16.68
C GLU A 172 0.15 11.81 -15.85
N LYS A 173 -1.01 12.17 -16.41
CA LYS A 173 -2.01 12.98 -15.71
C LYS A 173 -2.53 12.25 -14.47
N ASP A 174 -2.88 10.97 -14.59
CA ASP A 174 -3.39 10.17 -13.47
C ASP A 174 -2.36 10.05 -12.33
N ILE A 175 -1.08 9.88 -12.68
CA ILE A 175 0.01 9.84 -11.70
C ILE A 175 0.19 11.20 -11.04
N SER A 176 0.17 12.29 -11.81
CA SER A 176 0.27 13.65 -11.29
C SER A 176 -0.86 13.98 -10.32
N ASP A 177 -2.11 13.69 -10.70
CA ASP A 177 -3.30 13.92 -9.87
C ASP A 177 -3.28 13.07 -8.60
N ARG A 178 -2.70 11.87 -8.67
CA ARG A 178 -2.49 11.02 -7.50
C ARG A 178 -1.43 11.56 -6.57
N ASP A 179 -0.29 12.02 -7.10
CA ASP A 179 0.78 12.60 -6.28
C ASP A 179 0.31 13.88 -5.59
N TYR A 180 -0.42 14.74 -6.32
CA TYR A 180 -1.03 15.94 -5.74
C TYR A 180 -1.92 15.57 -4.56
N ARG A 181 -2.82 14.58 -4.74
CA ARG A 181 -3.64 14.08 -3.65
C ARG A 181 -2.78 13.56 -2.52
N ASP A 182 -1.81 12.67 -2.76
CA ASP A 182 -0.95 12.07 -1.73
C ASP A 182 -0.14 13.11 -0.91
N MET A 183 0.25 14.24 -1.52
CA MET A 183 1.01 15.31 -0.85
C MET A 183 0.15 16.29 -0.04
N HIS A 184 -1.16 16.36 -0.28
CA HIS A 184 -2.07 17.31 0.36
C HIS A 184 -3.10 16.62 1.28
N ARG A 185 -2.79 15.41 1.79
CA ARG A 185 -3.63 14.66 2.73
C ARG A 185 -3.22 14.88 4.18
#